data_AF-A0A815H3C4-F1
#
_entry.id   AF-A0A815H3C4-F1
#
_cell.length_a   1.000
_cell.length_b   1.000
_cell.length_c   1.000
_cell.angle_alpha   90.00
_cell.angle_beta   90.00
_cell.angle_gamma   90.00
#
_symmetry.space_group_name_H-M   'P 1'
#
loop_
_entity.id
_entity.type
_entity.pdbx_description
1 polymer ?
#
loop_
_entity_poly.entity_id
_entity_poly.type
_entity_poly.pdbx_seq_one_letter_code
_entity_poly.pdbx_strand_id
1 'polypeptide(L)'
;MSTSNGDEQQNALSSSTSQESIDNPDEKPYTDQGINEKIVQKIRSLIEIGKLTSSDIDNRVCEQLRSIPDDATTIDSLFAEFNNSDLTGVVNKGPFLCNFIKKWKVDNP
;
A
#
# COMPACT_ATOMS: atom_id res chain seq x y z
N MET A 1 53.91 -38.30 11.74
CA MET A 1 52.72 -39.01 12.26
C MET A 1 51.51 -38.45 11.54
N SER A 2 50.73 -39.34 10.95
CA SER A 2 49.58 -39.07 10.08
C SER A 2 48.25 -39.06 10.86
N THR A 3 47.17 -38.68 10.15
CA THR A 3 45.72 -38.82 10.43
C THR A 3 45.10 -37.74 11.32
N SER A 4 43.88 -37.22 11.13
CA SER A 4 42.73 -37.42 10.21
C SER A 4 41.84 -36.17 10.43
N ASN A 5 41.34 -35.47 9.40
CA ASN A 5 40.08 -35.67 8.65
C ASN A 5 38.76 -35.64 9.46
N GLY A 6 37.84 -34.80 8.95
CA GLY A 6 36.38 -34.81 9.16
C GLY A 6 35.89 -33.64 10.01
N ASP A 7 34.86 -32.88 9.67
CA ASP A 7 33.89 -32.91 8.58
C ASP A 7 33.04 -31.63 8.73
N GLU A 8 32.09 -31.43 7.81
CA GLU A 8 30.86 -30.64 8.01
C GLU A 8 30.82 -29.13 7.67
N GLN A 9 30.19 -28.94 6.50
CA GLN A 9 29.05 -28.07 6.23
C GLN A 9 29.29 -26.71 5.59
N GLN A 10 29.26 -26.79 4.26
CA GLN A 10 28.60 -25.84 3.37
C GLN A 10 27.28 -25.35 3.98
N ASN A 11 27.15 -24.05 4.21
CA ASN A 11 25.84 -23.42 4.32
C ASN A 11 25.81 -22.22 3.39
N ALA A 12 25.13 -22.40 2.25
CA ALA A 12 24.69 -21.33 1.39
C ALA A 12 23.59 -20.57 2.15
N LEU A 13 23.90 -19.38 2.66
CA LEU A 13 22.86 -18.41 3.00
C LEU A 13 22.97 -17.23 2.06
N SER A 14 21.91 -17.12 1.26
CA SER A 14 21.59 -16.08 0.30
C SER A 14 21.65 -14.69 0.96
N SER A 15 22.70 -13.94 0.69
CA SER A 15 22.71 -12.49 0.88
C SER A 15 22.02 -11.83 -0.31
N SER A 16 20.69 -11.95 -0.36
CA SER A 16 19.87 -11.04 -1.16
C SER A 16 19.70 -9.74 -0.38
N THR A 17 20.75 -8.93 -0.35
CA THR A 17 20.67 -7.54 0.12
C THR A 17 20.34 -6.67 -1.07
N SER A 18 19.13 -6.10 -1.09
CA SER A 18 18.87 -4.67 -1.33
C SER A 18 17.36 -4.43 -1.29
N GLN A 19 16.78 -4.49 -0.09
CA GLN A 19 15.59 -3.71 0.25
C GLN A 19 15.93 -2.96 1.54
N GLU A 20 16.83 -2.00 1.41
CA GLU A 20 16.92 -0.90 2.35
C GLU A 20 16.22 0.28 1.69
N SER A 21 15.01 0.60 2.13
CA SER A 21 14.39 1.90 1.90
C SER A 21 13.33 2.17 2.96
N ILE A 22 13.83 2.82 4.01
CA ILE A 22 13.16 3.81 4.85
C ILE A 22 12.06 3.28 5.79
N ASP A 23 12.54 2.86 6.97
CA ASP A 23 11.83 2.95 8.25
C ASP A 23 11.36 4.40 8.46
N ASN A 24 10.14 4.73 8.03
CA ASN A 24 9.42 5.93 8.44
C ASN A 24 8.39 5.49 9.50
N PRO A 25 8.59 5.79 10.79
CA PRO A 25 7.73 5.31 11.88
C PRO A 25 6.35 5.99 11.97
N ASP A 26 5.83 6.60 10.89
CA ASP A 26 4.46 7.14 10.82
C ASP A 26 3.60 6.37 9.81
N GLU A 27 3.92 5.11 9.57
CA GLU A 27 2.97 4.21 8.89
C GLU A 27 1.93 3.77 9.90
N LYS A 28 0.97 4.65 10.18
CA LYS A 28 -0.25 4.28 10.90
C LYS A 28 -0.83 3.06 10.18
N PRO A 29 -0.84 1.86 10.79
CA PRO A 29 -1.32 0.68 10.11
C PRO A 29 -2.82 0.89 9.93
N TYR A 30 -3.24 1.33 8.75
CA TYR A 30 -4.66 1.48 8.41
C TYR A 30 -5.42 0.15 8.63
N THR A 31 -4.71 -0.97 8.62
CA THR A 31 -5.15 -2.30 9.04
C THR A 31 -5.70 -2.34 10.48
N ASP A 32 -5.16 -1.56 11.41
CA ASP A 32 -5.68 -1.43 12.79
C ASP A 32 -7.03 -0.71 12.81
N GLN A 33 -7.30 0.11 11.79
CA GLN A 33 -8.59 0.75 11.56
C GLN A 33 -9.56 -0.15 10.78
N GLY A 34 -9.34 -1.47 10.70
CA GLY A 34 -10.23 -2.39 9.99
C GLY A 34 -10.32 -2.13 8.48
N ILE A 35 -9.30 -1.48 7.90
CA ILE A 35 -9.17 -1.32 6.45
C ILE A 35 -8.46 -2.57 5.91
N ASN A 36 -8.97 -3.09 4.79
CA ASN A 36 -8.38 -4.26 4.15
C ASN A 36 -6.90 -4.04 3.81
N GLU A 37 -6.06 -5.02 4.10
CA GLU A 37 -4.62 -4.98 3.80
C GLU A 37 -4.34 -4.67 2.32
N LYS A 38 -5.14 -5.18 1.38
CA LYS A 38 -4.98 -4.88 -0.05
C LYS A 38 -5.15 -3.39 -0.35
N ILE A 39 -6.13 -2.75 0.28
CA ILE A 39 -6.36 -1.30 0.16
C ILE A 39 -5.14 -0.55 0.69
N VAL A 40 -4.60 -0.98 1.83
CA VAL A 40 -3.38 -0.40 2.42
C VAL A 40 -2.18 -0.50 1.48
N GLN A 41 -1.96 -1.67 0.89
CA GLN A 41 -0.89 -1.89 -0.09
C GLN A 41 -1.04 -1.00 -1.31
N LYS A 42 -2.27 -0.80 -1.82
CA LYS A 42 -2.53 0.09 -2.96
C LYS A 42 -2.26 1.56 -2.60
N ILE A 43 -2.67 2.00 -1.40
CA ILE A 43 -2.39 3.37 -0.92
C ILE A 43 -0.89 3.60 -0.80
N ARG A 44 -0.16 2.66 -0.18
CA ARG A 44 1.31 2.73 -0.10
C ARG A 44 1.94 2.86 -1.48
N SER A 45 1.50 2.05 -2.44
CA SER A 45 1.99 2.15 -3.83
C SER A 45 1.69 3.52 -4.44
N LEU A 46 0.51 4.11 -4.21
CA LEU A 46 0.19 5.47 -4.66
C LEU A 46 1.05 6.55 -3.98
N ILE A 47 1.42 6.35 -2.72
CA ILE A 47 2.31 7.26 -2.00
C ILE A 47 3.74 7.15 -2.54
N GLU A 48 4.23 5.93 -2.79
CA GLU A 48 5.56 5.67 -3.32
C GLU A 48 5.78 6.29 -4.72
N ILE A 49 4.76 6.24 -5.58
CA ILE A 49 4.80 6.90 -6.90
C ILE A 49 4.53 8.42 -6.82
N GLY A 50 4.28 8.97 -5.63
CA GLY A 50 4.00 10.40 -5.41
C GLY A 50 2.63 10.88 -5.88
N LYS A 51 1.68 9.96 -6.15
CA LYS A 51 0.28 10.30 -6.48
C LYS A 51 -0.48 10.82 -5.26
N LEU A 52 -0.15 10.30 -4.08
CA LEU A 52 -0.73 10.65 -2.78
C LEU A 52 0.38 10.89 -1.76
N THR A 53 0.03 11.51 -0.64
CA THR A 53 0.90 11.57 0.55
C THR A 53 0.19 10.94 1.75
N SER A 54 0.93 10.48 2.76
CA SER A 54 0.33 9.98 4.00
C SER A 54 -0.55 11.03 4.69
N SER A 55 -0.19 12.32 4.57
CA SER A 55 -0.98 13.44 5.07
C SER A 55 -2.32 13.64 4.36
N ASP A 56 -2.52 13.07 3.16
CA ASP A 56 -3.82 13.10 2.48
C ASP A 56 -4.80 12.05 3.03
N ILE A 57 -4.32 11.05 3.79
CA ILE A 57 -5.15 9.97 4.33
C ILE A 57 -5.58 10.31 5.77
N ASP A 58 -6.62 11.13 5.87
CA ASP A 58 -7.25 11.45 7.15
C ASP A 58 -8.31 10.40 7.57
N ASN A 59 -8.81 10.51 8.81
CA ASN A 59 -9.90 9.67 9.34
C ASN A 59 -11.10 9.55 8.38
N ARG A 60 -11.48 10.64 7.70
CA ARG A 60 -12.60 10.63 6.75
C ARG A 60 -12.33 9.74 5.54
N VAL A 61 -11.09 9.77 5.04
CA VAL A 61 -10.66 8.91 3.94
C VAL A 61 -10.63 7.47 4.42
N CYS A 62 -10.07 7.22 5.61
CA CYS A 62 -10.09 5.90 6.23
C CYS A 62 -11.51 5.30 6.36
N GLU A 63 -12.50 6.10 6.75
CA GLU A 63 -13.90 5.64 6.80
C GLU A 63 -14.44 5.25 5.42
N GLN A 64 -14.11 6.02 4.36
CA GLN A 64 -14.50 5.64 3.00
C GLN A 64 -13.82 4.35 2.57
N LEU A 65 -12.53 4.22 2.87
CA LEU A 65 -11.72 3.05 2.52
C LEU A 65 -12.25 1.78 3.21
N ARG A 66 -12.64 1.87 4.49
CA ARG A 66 -13.31 0.79 5.24
C ARG A 66 -14.68 0.43 4.65
N SER A 67 -15.35 1.39 4.00
CA SER A 67 -16.66 1.17 3.39
C SER A 67 -16.58 0.55 1.99
N ILE A 68 -15.38 0.34 1.44
CA ILE A 68 -15.19 -0.39 0.18
C ILE A 68 -15.29 -1.89 0.50
N PRO A 69 -16.03 -2.68 -0.31
CA PRO A 69 -16.06 -4.12 -0.11
C PRO A 69 -14.66 -4.72 -0.25
N ASP A 70 -14.37 -5.75 0.55
CA ASP A 70 -13.11 -6.51 0.55
C ASP A 70 -12.86 -7.34 -0.74
N ASP A 71 -13.53 -6.97 -1.83
CA ASP A 71 -13.43 -7.60 -3.12
C ASP A 71 -12.18 -7.10 -3.86
N ALA A 72 -11.30 -8.04 -4.21
CA ALA A 72 -10.02 -7.72 -4.82
C ALA A 72 -10.19 -7.01 -6.17
N THR A 73 -11.18 -7.40 -6.97
CA THR A 73 -11.46 -6.82 -8.29
C THR A 73 -11.94 -5.38 -8.15
N THR A 74 -12.82 -5.12 -7.18
CA THR A 74 -13.32 -3.79 -6.83
C THR A 74 -12.16 -2.87 -6.41
N ILE A 75 -11.33 -3.34 -5.48
CA ILE A 75 -10.16 -2.60 -4.99
C ILE A 75 -9.21 -2.30 -6.16
N ASP A 76 -8.83 -3.29 -6.95
CA ASP A 76 -7.92 -3.10 -8.09
C ASP A 76 -8.48 -2.11 -9.12
N SER A 77 -9.76 -2.23 -9.51
CA SER A 77 -10.40 -1.30 -10.45
C SER A 77 -10.46 0.13 -9.92
N LEU A 78 -10.86 0.31 -8.67
CA LEU A 78 -10.93 1.63 -8.03
C LEU A 78 -9.56 2.32 -8.02
N PHE A 79 -8.52 1.62 -7.57
CA PHE A 79 -7.17 2.18 -7.49
C PHE A 79 -6.54 2.38 -8.87
N ALA A 80 -6.84 1.50 -9.84
CA ALA A 80 -6.43 1.68 -11.23
C ALA A 80 -7.07 2.93 -11.85
N GLU A 81 -8.37 3.14 -11.64
CA GLU A 81 -9.07 4.31 -12.15
C GLU A 81 -8.60 5.60 -11.45
N PHE A 82 -8.33 5.55 -10.14
CA PHE A 82 -7.71 6.66 -9.41
C PHE A 82 -6.31 7.00 -9.95
N ASN A 83 -5.51 5.97 -10.25
CA ASN A 83 -4.18 6.18 -10.81
C ASN A 83 -4.23 6.80 -12.22
N ASN A 84 -5.22 6.42 -13.03
CA ASN A 84 -5.45 7.04 -14.34
C ASN A 84 -6.13 8.43 -14.25
N SER A 85 -6.68 8.79 -13.08
CA SER A 85 -7.32 10.08 -12.90
C SER A 85 -6.31 11.23 -12.91
N ASP A 86 -6.68 12.33 -13.56
CA ASP A 86 -5.85 13.53 -13.60
C ASP A 86 -5.87 14.25 -12.25
N LEU A 87 -4.70 14.35 -11.61
CA LEU A 87 -4.53 15.01 -10.31
C LEU A 87 -3.79 16.36 -10.42
N THR A 88 -3.57 16.87 -11.64
CA THR A 88 -2.69 18.03 -11.90
C THR A 88 -3.20 19.31 -11.25
N GLY A 89 -4.52 19.50 -11.20
CA GLY A 89 -5.17 20.64 -10.53
C GLY A 89 -5.62 20.37 -9.10
N VAL A 90 -5.38 19.17 -8.55
CA VAL A 90 -5.92 18.78 -7.25
C VAL A 90 -4.96 19.25 -6.15
N VAL A 91 -5.34 20.31 -5.44
CA VAL A 91 -4.54 20.86 -4.32
C VAL A 91 -4.59 19.97 -3.09
N ASN A 92 -5.77 19.40 -2.79
CA ASN A 92 -5.98 18.53 -1.62
C ASN A 92 -6.39 17.13 -2.09
N LYS A 93 -5.50 16.12 -1.99
CA LYS A 93 -5.82 14.79 -2.50
C LYS A 93 -6.76 14.02 -1.58
N GLY A 94 -6.73 14.27 -0.27
CA GLY A 94 -7.63 13.59 0.68
C GLY A 94 -9.13 13.74 0.36
N PRO A 95 -9.68 14.97 0.28
CA PRO A 95 -11.06 15.19 -0.11
C PRO A 95 -11.39 14.71 -1.52
N PHE A 96 -10.42 14.80 -2.45
CA PHE A 96 -10.58 14.30 -3.81
C PHE A 96 -10.73 12.78 -3.83
N LEU A 97 -9.86 12.05 -3.13
CA LEU A 97 -9.93 10.60 -2.99
C LEU A 97 -11.25 10.17 -2.34
N CYS A 98 -11.67 10.86 -1.29
CA CYS A 98 -12.97 10.62 -0.63
C CYS A 98 -14.15 10.77 -1.61
N ASN A 99 -14.17 11.85 -2.39
CA ASN A 99 -15.20 12.08 -3.41
C ASN A 99 -15.12 11.07 -4.56
N PHE A 100 -13.90 10.69 -4.95
CA PHE A 100 -13.65 9.71 -5.99
C PHE A 100 -14.21 8.34 -5.59
N ILE A 101 -13.86 7.83 -4.40
CA ILE A 101 -14.39 6.56 -3.86
C ILE A 101 -15.92 6.62 -3.82
N LYS A 102 -16.49 7.73 -3.33
CA LYS A 102 -17.94 7.89 -3.25
C LYS A 102 -18.61 7.86 -4.62
N LYS A 103 -18.05 8.55 -5.61
CA LYS A 103 -18.57 8.56 -6.98
C LYS A 103 -18.42 7.20 -7.65
N TRP A 104 -17.25 6.57 -7.51
CA TRP A 104 -16.96 5.26 -8.06
C TRP A 104 -17.93 4.19 -7.56
N LYS A 105 -18.25 4.20 -6.25
CA LYS A 105 -19.25 3.30 -5.65
C LYS A 105 -20.68 3.52 -6.15
N VAL A 106 -21.02 4.75 -6.54
CA VAL A 106 -22.35 5.05 -7.13
C VAL A 106 -22.42 4.55 -8.58
N ASP A 107 -21.30 4.62 -9.30
CA ASP A 107 -21.18 4.15 -10.68
C ASP A 107 -21.07 2.61 -10.76
N ASN A 108 -20.49 1.99 -9.73
CA ASN A 108 -20.28 0.54 -9.61
C ASN A 108 -21.05 -0.01 -8.39
N PRO A 109 -22.38 -0.23 -8.51
CA PRO A 109 -23.23 -0.72 -7.42
C PRO A 109 -23.02 -2.19 -7.05
#